data_AF-A0A9C9PKL7-F1
#
_entry.id   AF-A0A9C9PKL7-F1
#
_cell.length_a   1.000
_cell.length_b   1.000
_cell.length_c   1.000
_cell.angle_alpha   90.00
_cell.angle_beta   90.00
_cell.angle_gamma   90.00
#
_symmetry.space_group_name_H-M   'P 1'
#
loop_
_entity.id
_entity.type
_entity.pdbx_description
1 polymer ?
#
loop_
_entity_poly.entity_id
_entity_poly.type
_entity_poly.pdbx_seq_one_letter_code
_entity_poly.pdbx_strand_id
1 'polypeptide(L)'
;MSVKVLYCEGESKSLDIRVLSTLLPRTCVVKAVGSKRIIPQRVLGAREANQSALKVAGIKDRDFDASASAPTHQPHNWYVTDHQKKVQIGWYWERKEIENYLIDPTVVKRALGSKAPPLTEYRTALQTSAHLIADYTAARIALSLARIQIVPLNNFWGEEREKAYHFPKNKGLKGENCRNQIRNLIKHYEQNLIMPELKVVNQFEELRQDCQAGGCRYQHFLTYFSGKDLLYGMRDQLRKFDFSSPVVFRGQIIKGIEESEEPVWTWLPEWQRFRDIIVGTDSH
;
A
#
# COMPACT_ATOMS: atom_id res chain seq x y z
N MET A 1 -8.97 -24.61 4.57
CA MET A 1 -9.14 -24.45 6.04
C MET A 1 -9.38 -22.98 6.36
N SER A 2 -10.34 -22.64 7.24
CA SER A 2 -10.75 -21.25 7.51
C SER A 2 -9.90 -20.56 8.60
N VAL A 3 -9.40 -19.36 8.30
CA VAL A 3 -8.74 -18.45 9.25
C VAL A 3 -9.79 -17.82 10.19
N LYS A 4 -9.51 -17.81 11.49
CA LYS A 4 -10.37 -17.25 12.55
C LYS A 4 -9.85 -15.95 13.13
N VAL A 5 -8.54 -15.72 13.09
CA VAL A 5 -7.92 -14.47 13.53
C VAL A 5 -6.96 -13.99 12.45
N LEU A 6 -7.16 -12.77 11.98
CA LEU A 6 -6.28 -12.11 11.03
C LEU A 6 -5.66 -10.87 11.66
N TYR A 7 -4.33 -10.87 11.83
CA TYR A 7 -3.59 -9.70 12.28
C TYR A 7 -3.27 -8.77 11.11
N CYS A 8 -3.37 -7.47 11.30
CA CYS A 8 -3.03 -6.44 10.30
C CYS A 8 -2.26 -5.25 10.92
N GLU A 9 -1.73 -4.39 10.05
CA GLU A 9 -1.04 -3.15 10.45
C GLU A 9 -2.02 -2.09 10.98
N GLY A 10 -1.47 -1.12 11.72
CA GLY A 10 -2.20 0.05 12.20
C GLY A 10 -2.85 -0.11 13.57
N GLU A 11 -3.78 0.78 13.87
CA GLU A 11 -4.51 0.87 15.14
C GLU A 11 -5.96 0.38 14.98
N SER A 12 -6.71 0.25 16.08
CA SER A 12 -8.09 -0.30 16.11
C SER A 12 -9.13 0.42 15.23
N LYS A 13 -8.77 1.56 14.63
CA LYS A 13 -9.62 2.35 13.72
C LYS A 13 -8.93 2.68 12.39
N SER A 14 -7.83 1.99 12.06
CA SER A 14 -7.13 2.19 10.78
C SER A 14 -8.01 1.82 9.58
N LEU A 15 -7.64 2.33 8.40
CA LEU A 15 -8.29 1.99 7.14
C LEU A 15 -8.23 0.48 6.89
N ASP A 16 -7.09 -0.15 7.21
CA ASP A 16 -6.86 -1.59 7.08
C ASP A 16 -7.93 -2.41 7.80
N ILE A 17 -8.15 -2.15 9.10
CA ILE A 17 -9.17 -2.86 9.89
C ILE A 17 -10.55 -2.66 9.29
N ARG A 18 -10.88 -1.41 8.93
CA ARG A 18 -12.22 -1.06 8.47
C ARG A 18 -12.54 -1.78 7.16
N VAL A 19 -11.61 -1.76 6.20
CA VAL A 19 -11.76 -2.51 4.94
C VAL A 19 -11.83 -4.00 5.20
N LEU A 20 -10.84 -4.56 5.90
CA LEU A 20 -10.75 -6.00 6.15
C LEU A 20 -11.98 -6.54 6.87
N SER A 21 -12.53 -5.81 7.83
CA SER A 21 -13.73 -6.22 8.58
C SER A 21 -14.97 -6.29 7.70
N THR A 22 -15.04 -5.50 6.63
CA THR A 22 -16.11 -5.54 5.63
C THR A 22 -15.90 -6.65 4.60
N LEU A 23 -14.64 -6.91 4.21
CA LEU A 23 -14.32 -7.97 3.24
C LEU A 23 -14.51 -9.38 3.79
N LEU A 24 -14.27 -9.57 5.10
CA LEU A 24 -14.17 -10.89 5.72
C LEU A 24 -15.46 -11.34 6.41
N PRO A 25 -15.71 -12.66 6.52
CA PRO A 25 -16.90 -13.12 7.20
C PRO A 25 -16.81 -12.80 8.69
N ARG A 26 -17.96 -12.64 9.37
CA ARG A 26 -18.02 -12.42 10.83
C ARG A 26 -17.33 -13.51 11.66
N THR A 27 -17.07 -14.66 11.07
CA THR A 27 -16.33 -15.77 11.70
C THR A 27 -14.82 -15.58 11.71
N CYS A 28 -14.29 -14.55 11.05
CA CYS A 28 -12.89 -14.14 11.09
C CYS A 28 -12.76 -12.80 11.82
N VAL A 29 -12.01 -12.78 12.93
CA VAL A 29 -11.75 -11.59 13.73
C VAL A 29 -10.50 -10.90 13.22
N VAL A 30 -10.64 -9.64 12.80
CA VAL A 30 -9.50 -8.81 12.37
C VAL A 30 -8.94 -8.06 13.59
N LYS A 31 -7.61 -8.07 13.76
CA LYS A 31 -6.92 -7.41 14.88
C LYS A 31 -5.73 -6.57 14.40
N ALA A 32 -5.71 -5.31 14.78
CA ALA A 32 -4.58 -4.41 14.58
C ALA A 32 -3.48 -4.72 15.61
N VAL A 33 -2.23 -4.66 15.18
CA VAL A 33 -1.07 -4.85 16.07
C VAL A 33 -0.04 -3.72 15.95
N GLY A 34 -0.43 -2.55 15.43
CA GLY A 34 0.46 -1.40 15.26
C GLY A 34 1.39 -1.58 14.08
N SER A 35 2.55 -2.23 14.30
CA SER A 35 3.59 -2.37 13.27
C SER A 35 3.60 -3.76 12.64
N LYS A 36 3.79 -3.83 11.31
CA LYS A 36 4.08 -5.11 10.62
C LYS A 36 5.25 -5.89 11.20
N ARG A 37 6.19 -5.21 11.87
CA ARG A 37 7.36 -5.86 12.50
C ARG A 37 6.97 -6.87 13.58
N ILE A 38 5.84 -6.64 14.26
CA ILE A 38 5.39 -7.52 15.35
C ILE A 38 4.37 -8.57 14.91
N ILE A 39 3.79 -8.44 13.71
CA ILE A 39 2.82 -9.41 13.19
C ILE A 39 3.40 -10.85 13.17
N PRO A 40 4.64 -11.12 12.71
CA PRO A 40 5.19 -12.47 12.73
C PRO A 40 5.19 -13.10 14.11
N GLN A 41 5.68 -12.38 15.12
CA GLN A 41 5.74 -12.86 16.50
C GLN A 41 4.33 -13.11 17.06
N ARG A 42 3.37 -12.24 16.76
CA ARG A 42 1.98 -12.39 17.18
C ARG A 42 1.31 -13.59 16.54
N VAL A 43 1.57 -13.84 15.26
CA VAL A 43 1.06 -15.03 14.54
C VAL A 43 1.68 -16.28 15.14
N LEU A 44 3.01 -16.39 15.18
CA LEU A 44 3.71 -17.60 15.65
C LEU A 44 3.33 -17.93 17.10
N GLY A 45 3.41 -16.97 18.03
CA GLY A 45 3.05 -17.21 19.43
C GLY A 45 1.57 -17.59 19.62
N ALA A 46 0.65 -17.02 18.84
CA ALA A 46 -0.76 -17.41 18.90
C ALA A 46 -1.02 -18.81 18.32
N ARG A 47 -0.20 -19.25 17.36
CA ARG A 47 -0.25 -20.60 16.79
C ARG A 47 0.34 -21.65 17.72
N GLU A 48 1.35 -21.30 18.51
CA GLU A 48 1.91 -22.17 19.55
C GLU A 48 0.96 -22.34 20.74
N ALA A 49 0.35 -21.24 21.19
CA ALA A 49 -0.57 -21.25 22.34
C ALA A 49 -1.91 -21.94 22.05
N ASN A 50 -2.35 -21.97 20.79
CA ASN A 50 -3.59 -22.63 20.38
C ASN A 50 -3.26 -23.86 19.54
N GLN A 51 -3.72 -25.05 19.94
CA GLN A 51 -3.57 -26.32 19.19
C GLN A 51 -4.16 -26.31 17.75
N SER A 52 -4.70 -25.18 17.29
CA SER A 52 -5.15 -24.94 15.91
C SER A 52 -4.26 -23.90 15.20
N ALA A 53 -2.97 -24.24 15.01
CA ALA A 53 -1.95 -23.38 14.39
C ALA A 53 -2.31 -22.80 13.00
N LEU A 54 -3.30 -23.35 12.30
CA LEU A 54 -3.71 -22.86 10.96
C LEU A 54 -4.88 -21.87 10.99
N LYS A 55 -5.44 -21.55 12.17
CA LYS A 55 -6.57 -20.61 12.30
C LYS A 55 -6.14 -19.15 12.51
N VAL A 56 -4.84 -18.88 12.60
CA VAL A 56 -4.28 -17.54 12.83
C VAL A 56 -3.34 -17.17 11.69
N ALA A 57 -3.52 -15.98 11.11
CA ALA A 57 -2.67 -15.47 10.04
C ALA A 57 -2.43 -13.96 10.18
N GLY A 58 -1.48 -13.44 9.41
CA GLY A 58 -1.22 -12.01 9.26
C GLY A 58 -1.51 -11.52 7.83
N ILE A 59 -1.85 -10.25 7.69
CA ILE A 59 -1.81 -9.52 6.43
C ILE A 59 -1.00 -8.24 6.62
N LYS A 60 -0.25 -7.85 5.59
CA LYS A 60 0.50 -6.59 5.57
C LYS A 60 0.42 -5.93 4.20
N ASP A 61 0.82 -4.67 4.16
CA ASP A 61 1.03 -3.97 2.90
C ASP A 61 2.21 -4.58 2.11
N ARG A 62 2.20 -4.39 0.79
CA ARG A 62 3.34 -4.74 -0.06
C ARG A 62 4.56 -3.88 0.24
N ASP A 63 4.32 -2.61 0.55
CA ASP A 63 5.31 -1.52 0.58
C ASP A 63 6.01 -1.32 -0.77
N PHE A 64 7.00 -0.42 -0.82
CA PHE A 64 7.90 -0.34 -1.96
C PHE A 64 8.82 -1.55 -1.98
N ASP A 65 8.87 -2.24 -3.11
CA ASP A 65 9.71 -3.41 -3.34
C ASP A 65 10.45 -3.34 -4.68
N ALA A 66 11.28 -4.33 -4.95
CA ALA A 66 12.06 -4.42 -6.18
C ALA A 66 11.27 -5.00 -7.37
N SER A 67 10.06 -5.51 -7.16
CA SER A 67 9.30 -6.18 -8.22
C SER A 67 8.69 -5.17 -9.20
N ALA A 68 8.79 -5.47 -10.48
CA ALA A 68 8.19 -4.71 -11.57
C ALA A 68 7.37 -5.64 -12.49
N SER A 69 6.74 -6.68 -11.93
CA SER A 69 5.92 -7.62 -12.71
C SER A 69 4.51 -7.09 -12.97
N ALA A 70 3.83 -7.62 -14.00
CA ALA A 70 2.41 -7.37 -14.15
C ALA A 70 1.64 -7.87 -12.90
N PRO A 71 0.60 -7.14 -12.44
CA PRO A 71 -0.27 -7.60 -11.37
C PRO A 71 -1.03 -8.88 -11.79
N THR A 72 -1.13 -9.83 -10.90
CA THR A 72 -1.87 -11.09 -10.99
C THR A 72 -3.27 -11.03 -10.36
N HIS A 73 -3.58 -9.93 -9.67
CA HIS A 73 -4.81 -9.68 -8.92
C HIS A 73 -5.04 -10.67 -7.79
N GLN A 74 -3.97 -11.08 -7.10
CA GLN A 74 -4.04 -12.02 -5.99
C GLN A 74 -3.11 -11.61 -4.84
N PRO A 75 -3.53 -11.82 -3.57
CA PRO A 75 -2.62 -11.63 -2.45
C PRO A 75 -1.46 -12.63 -2.52
N HIS A 76 -0.28 -12.20 -2.08
CA HIS A 76 0.92 -13.02 -2.12
C HIS A 76 1.18 -13.70 -0.78
N ASN A 77 1.66 -14.94 -0.81
CA ASN A 77 2.04 -15.66 0.40
C ASN A 77 3.19 -14.95 1.14
N TRP A 78 3.04 -14.80 2.45
CA TRP A 78 4.04 -14.23 3.33
C TRP A 78 4.68 -15.30 4.20
N TYR A 79 6.00 -15.47 4.06
CA TYR A 79 6.80 -16.42 4.81
C TYR A 79 7.80 -15.73 5.74
N VAL A 80 8.10 -16.39 6.85
CA VAL A 80 9.21 -16.05 7.75
C VAL A 80 10.06 -17.29 8.04
N THR A 81 11.28 -17.06 8.49
CA THR A 81 12.14 -18.14 8.99
C THR A 81 11.90 -18.29 10.48
N ASP A 82 11.46 -19.47 10.88
CA ASP A 82 11.24 -19.84 12.28
C ASP A 82 11.91 -21.19 12.54
N HIS A 83 12.80 -21.27 13.52
CA HIS A 83 13.63 -22.46 13.79
C HIS A 83 14.25 -23.11 12.53
N GLN A 84 14.88 -22.28 11.67
CA GLN A 84 15.47 -22.68 10.38
C GLN A 84 14.48 -23.21 9.32
N LYS A 85 13.17 -23.17 9.58
CA LYS A 85 12.13 -23.57 8.64
C LYS A 85 11.41 -22.36 8.06
N LYS A 86 11.07 -22.45 6.78
CA LYS A 86 10.23 -21.45 6.10
C LYS A 86 8.77 -21.71 6.45
N VAL A 87 8.16 -20.82 7.23
CA VAL A 87 6.78 -20.93 7.70
C VAL A 87 5.93 -19.85 7.05
N GLN A 88 4.80 -20.24 6.44
CA GLN A 88 3.82 -19.26 5.95
C GLN A 88 3.02 -18.70 7.13
N ILE A 89 3.10 -17.39 7.34
CA ILE A 89 2.39 -16.70 8.43
C ILE A 89 1.16 -15.93 7.95
N GLY A 90 0.97 -15.81 6.64
CA GLY A 90 -0.22 -15.21 6.05
C GLY A 90 0.05 -14.68 4.65
N TRP A 91 -0.36 -13.43 4.39
CA TRP A 91 -0.30 -12.81 3.07
C TRP A 91 0.15 -11.35 3.11
N TYR A 92 0.45 -10.79 1.93
CA TYR A 92 0.52 -9.35 1.73
C TYR A 92 -0.25 -8.97 0.46
N TRP A 93 -0.76 -7.74 0.43
CA TRP A 93 -1.47 -7.19 -0.73
C TRP A 93 -0.60 -7.19 -1.98
N GLU A 94 -1.19 -7.34 -3.16
CA GLU A 94 -0.49 -7.11 -4.42
C GLU A 94 -0.26 -5.63 -4.69
N ARG A 95 -1.20 -4.78 -4.28
CA ARG A 95 -1.03 -3.33 -4.35
C ARG A 95 -0.19 -2.84 -3.18
N LYS A 96 0.44 -1.68 -3.38
CA LYS A 96 1.40 -1.11 -2.43
C LYS A 96 0.85 -1.02 -1.00
N GLU A 97 -0.35 -0.49 -0.85
CA GLU A 97 -1.00 -0.21 0.44
C GLU A 97 -2.53 -0.19 0.29
N ILE A 98 -3.27 -0.22 1.41
CA ILE A 98 -4.74 -0.27 1.38
C ILE A 98 -5.38 0.91 0.61
N GLU A 99 -4.76 2.10 0.65
CA GLU A 99 -5.25 3.27 -0.07
C GLU A 99 -5.32 3.06 -1.59
N ASN A 100 -4.47 2.21 -2.16
CA ASN A 100 -4.49 1.89 -3.57
C ASN A 100 -5.79 1.20 -4.01
N TYR A 101 -6.47 0.51 -3.09
CA TYR A 101 -7.80 -0.05 -3.35
C TYR A 101 -8.89 1.02 -3.19
N LEU A 102 -8.76 1.90 -2.22
CA LEU A 102 -9.74 2.97 -1.97
C LEU A 102 -9.83 3.99 -3.09
N ILE A 103 -8.76 4.13 -3.88
CA ILE A 103 -8.73 5.01 -5.05
C ILE A 103 -9.02 4.27 -6.36
N ASP A 104 -9.29 2.97 -6.32
CA ASP A 104 -9.65 2.21 -7.52
C ASP A 104 -10.94 2.76 -8.13
N PRO A 105 -11.00 3.06 -9.44
CA PRO A 105 -12.21 3.60 -10.06
C PRO A 105 -13.46 2.76 -9.83
N THR A 106 -13.34 1.44 -9.74
CA THR A 106 -14.46 0.53 -9.46
C THR A 106 -14.95 0.70 -8.04
N VAL A 107 -14.04 0.73 -7.06
CA VAL A 107 -14.36 0.90 -5.64
C VAL A 107 -14.96 2.29 -5.40
N VAL A 108 -14.37 3.33 -5.98
CA VAL A 108 -14.87 4.71 -5.87
C VAL A 108 -16.28 4.83 -6.42
N LYS A 109 -16.54 4.25 -7.60
CA LYS A 109 -17.87 4.30 -8.22
C LYS A 109 -18.92 3.58 -7.37
N ARG A 110 -18.61 2.39 -6.86
CA ARG A 110 -19.53 1.61 -6.04
C ARG A 110 -19.78 2.24 -4.67
N ALA A 111 -18.73 2.68 -3.98
CA ALA A 111 -18.83 3.26 -2.64
C ALA A 111 -19.58 4.61 -2.62
N LEU A 112 -19.41 5.46 -3.64
CA LEU A 112 -20.02 6.79 -3.67
C LEU A 112 -21.32 6.87 -4.48
N GLY A 113 -21.60 5.87 -5.33
CA GLY A 113 -22.81 5.82 -6.16
C GLY A 113 -22.96 7.05 -7.06
N SER A 114 -23.98 7.88 -6.79
CA SER A 114 -24.25 9.12 -7.53
C SER A 114 -23.31 10.27 -7.16
N LYS A 115 -22.63 10.20 -6.01
CA LYS A 115 -21.61 11.18 -5.59
C LYS A 115 -20.23 10.88 -6.15
N ALA A 116 -20.06 9.76 -6.87
CA ALA A 116 -18.80 9.43 -7.50
C ALA A 116 -18.48 10.45 -8.61
N PRO A 117 -17.22 10.89 -8.75
CA PRO A 117 -16.81 11.66 -9.91
C PRO A 117 -17.10 10.92 -11.22
N PRO A 118 -17.29 11.63 -12.35
CA PRO A 118 -17.39 11.00 -13.66
C PRO A 118 -16.20 10.08 -13.92
N LEU A 119 -16.46 8.83 -14.33
CA LEU A 119 -15.45 7.77 -14.38
C LEU A 119 -14.25 8.15 -15.27
N THR A 120 -14.51 8.75 -16.43
CA THR A 120 -13.47 9.17 -17.37
C THR A 120 -12.60 10.27 -16.76
N GLU A 121 -13.20 11.29 -16.16
CA GLU A 121 -12.47 12.39 -15.52
C GLU A 121 -11.64 11.91 -14.33
N TYR A 122 -12.18 10.99 -13.53
CA TYR A 122 -11.46 10.40 -12.40
C TYR A 122 -10.24 9.59 -12.85
N ARG A 123 -10.37 8.78 -13.90
CA ARG A 123 -9.26 8.03 -14.50
C ARG A 123 -8.18 8.97 -15.05
N THR A 124 -8.59 10.04 -15.74
CA THR A 124 -7.66 11.08 -16.21
C THR A 124 -6.95 11.77 -15.05
N ALA A 125 -7.64 12.07 -13.95
CA ALA A 125 -7.04 12.67 -12.76
C ALA A 125 -5.99 11.75 -12.13
N LEU A 126 -6.29 10.46 -11.99
CA LEU A 126 -5.35 9.45 -11.49
C LEU A 126 -4.10 9.33 -12.39
N GLN A 127 -4.29 9.25 -13.71
CA GLN A 127 -3.18 9.15 -14.65
C GLN A 127 -2.33 10.41 -14.68
N THR A 128 -2.96 11.59 -14.58
CA THR A 128 -2.25 12.88 -14.45
C THR A 128 -1.44 12.92 -13.16
N SER A 129 -2.01 12.42 -12.06
CA SER A 129 -1.28 12.32 -10.80
C SER A 129 -0.10 11.35 -10.90
N ALA A 130 -0.28 10.17 -11.50
CA ALA A 130 0.80 9.21 -11.71
C ALA A 130 1.94 9.84 -12.52
N HIS A 131 1.62 10.55 -13.61
CA HIS A 131 2.61 11.29 -14.40
C HIS A 131 3.36 12.33 -13.54
N LEU A 132 2.63 13.10 -12.74
CA LEU A 132 3.19 14.14 -11.89
C LEU A 132 4.17 13.60 -10.83
N ILE A 133 3.90 12.40 -10.27
CA ILE A 133 4.67 11.82 -9.16
C ILE A 133 5.64 10.72 -9.61
N ALA A 134 5.83 10.48 -10.90
CA ALA A 134 6.63 9.37 -11.43
C ALA A 134 8.08 9.38 -10.88
N ASP A 135 8.78 10.51 -11.02
CA ASP A 135 10.16 10.68 -10.52
C ASP A 135 10.19 10.59 -8.98
N TYR A 136 9.22 11.18 -8.28
CA TYR A 136 9.12 11.08 -6.82
C TYR A 136 8.98 9.62 -6.38
N THR A 137 8.09 8.87 -7.03
CA THR A 137 7.86 7.45 -6.74
C THR A 137 9.12 6.62 -6.94
N ALA A 138 9.83 6.80 -8.06
CA ALA A 138 11.10 6.13 -8.32
C ALA A 138 12.13 6.40 -7.21
N ALA A 139 12.22 7.64 -6.74
CA ALA A 139 13.12 8.02 -5.66
C ALA A 139 12.73 7.39 -4.31
N ARG A 140 11.43 7.35 -3.99
CA ARG A 140 10.95 6.66 -2.78
C ARG A 140 11.27 5.16 -2.82
N ILE A 141 11.12 4.51 -3.97
CA ILE A 141 11.48 3.09 -4.15
C ILE A 141 12.99 2.92 -3.94
N ALA A 142 13.83 3.71 -4.61
CA ALA A 142 15.29 3.63 -4.48
C ALA A 142 15.76 3.74 -3.02
N LEU A 143 15.24 4.73 -2.28
CA LEU A 143 15.54 4.91 -0.85
C LEU A 143 15.02 3.75 0.00
N SER A 144 13.86 3.18 -0.34
CA SER A 144 13.29 2.03 0.39
C SER A 144 14.14 0.78 0.22
N LEU A 145 14.63 0.52 -0.99
CA LEU A 145 15.51 -0.61 -1.29
C LEU A 145 16.91 -0.44 -0.68
N ALA A 146 17.37 0.80 -0.51
CA ALA A 146 18.64 1.12 0.13
C ALA A 146 18.59 1.01 1.66
N ARG A 147 17.39 0.99 2.27
CA ARG A 147 17.23 1.05 3.72
C ARG A 147 17.85 -0.18 4.41
N ILE A 148 18.83 0.06 5.28
CA ILE A 148 19.36 -0.96 6.20
C ILE A 148 18.50 -0.93 7.46
N GLN A 149 18.05 -2.08 7.96
CA GLN A 149 17.04 -2.15 9.03
C GLN A 149 17.45 -1.49 10.36
N ILE A 150 18.77 -1.33 10.58
CA ILE A 150 19.37 -0.84 11.83
C ILE A 150 19.19 0.67 12.00
N VAL A 151 19.26 1.46 10.92
CA VAL A 151 19.11 2.92 10.96
C VAL A 151 17.95 3.33 10.05
N PRO A 152 17.02 4.20 10.50
CA PRO A 152 15.90 4.59 9.65
C PRO A 152 16.36 5.56 8.54
N LEU A 153 16.47 5.05 7.31
CA LEU A 153 16.50 5.90 6.11
C LEU A 153 15.06 6.27 5.75
N ASN A 154 14.73 7.56 5.81
CA ASN A 154 13.45 8.06 5.34
C ASN A 154 13.37 7.93 3.82
N ASN A 155 12.20 7.51 3.33
CA ASN A 155 11.90 7.38 1.91
C ASN A 155 10.87 8.42 1.45
N PHE A 156 10.73 9.52 2.18
CA PHE A 156 9.77 10.59 1.92
C PHE A 156 10.36 11.93 2.37
N TRP A 157 9.83 13.02 1.83
CA TRP A 157 10.18 14.39 2.22
C TRP A 157 9.04 15.34 1.86
N GLY A 158 9.20 16.61 2.23
CA GLY A 158 8.23 17.66 1.92
C GLY A 158 7.48 18.14 3.16
N GLU A 159 6.31 18.72 2.92
CA GLU A 159 5.49 19.31 3.99
C GLU A 159 4.60 18.22 4.59
N GLU A 160 4.40 18.27 5.91
CA GLU A 160 3.39 17.45 6.56
C GLU A 160 2.01 17.82 5.99
N ARG A 161 1.31 16.82 5.45
CA ARG A 161 -0.04 16.98 4.90
C ARG A 161 -1.11 16.34 5.77
N GLU A 162 -0.70 15.28 6.46
CA GLU A 162 -1.46 14.49 7.41
C GLU A 162 -0.50 14.08 8.53
N LYS A 163 -1.03 13.73 9.71
CA LYS A 163 -0.22 13.29 10.84
C LYS A 163 0.79 12.23 10.39
N ALA A 164 2.09 12.55 10.51
CA ALA A 164 3.21 11.69 10.13
C ALA A 164 3.27 11.29 8.63
N TYR A 165 2.58 12.01 7.75
CA TYR A 165 2.67 11.82 6.30
C TYR A 165 3.07 13.13 5.60
N HIS A 166 4.15 13.04 4.83
CA HIS A 166 4.77 14.19 4.17
C HIS A 166 4.73 14.03 2.65
N PHE A 167 4.46 15.14 1.96
CA PHE A 167 4.41 15.19 0.51
C PHE A 167 4.95 16.52 -0.03
N PRO A 168 5.87 16.50 -1.01
CA PRO A 168 6.51 17.71 -1.51
C PRO A 168 5.56 18.57 -2.34
N LYS A 169 5.90 19.86 -2.47
CA LYS A 169 5.29 20.75 -3.47
C LYS A 169 5.68 20.31 -4.89
N ASN A 170 4.92 20.73 -5.91
CA ASN A 170 5.11 20.29 -7.30
C ASN A 170 6.55 20.44 -7.82
N LYS A 171 7.27 21.51 -7.42
CA LYS A 171 8.70 21.68 -7.77
C LYS A 171 9.58 20.52 -7.27
N GLY A 172 9.29 20.00 -6.09
CA GLY A 172 10.02 18.91 -5.45
C GLY A 172 9.72 17.52 -6.01
N LEU A 173 8.78 17.40 -6.96
CA LEU A 173 8.45 16.15 -7.65
C LEU A 173 9.28 15.92 -8.92
N LYS A 174 10.11 16.89 -9.33
CA LYS A 174 10.94 16.79 -10.54
C LYS A 174 12.19 15.96 -10.30
N GLY A 175 12.65 15.22 -11.32
CA GLY A 175 13.80 14.31 -11.23
C GLY A 175 15.07 14.93 -10.64
N GLU A 176 15.46 16.14 -11.03
CA GLU A 176 16.63 16.82 -10.46
C GLU A 176 16.47 17.10 -8.95
N ASN A 177 15.29 17.57 -8.54
CA ASN A 177 14.99 17.78 -7.13
C ASN A 177 14.99 16.45 -6.36
N CYS A 178 14.40 15.39 -6.93
CA CYS A 178 14.42 14.06 -6.34
C CYS A 178 15.84 13.54 -6.16
N ARG A 179 16.70 13.68 -7.18
CA ARG A 179 18.12 13.31 -7.13
C ARG A 179 18.84 14.06 -6.00
N ASN A 180 18.65 15.36 -5.90
CA ASN A 180 19.27 16.17 -4.85
C ASN A 180 18.76 15.79 -3.45
N GLN A 181 17.47 15.46 -3.31
CA GLN A 181 16.91 15.01 -2.04
C GLN A 181 17.42 13.62 -1.64
N ILE A 182 17.58 12.68 -2.59
CA ILE A 182 18.22 11.39 -2.33
C ILE A 182 19.61 11.60 -1.72
N ARG A 183 20.45 12.43 -2.35
CA ARG A 183 21.80 12.74 -1.84
C ARG A 183 21.78 13.34 -0.44
N ASN A 184 20.88 14.29 -0.20
CA ASN A 184 20.75 14.93 1.11
C ASN A 184 20.36 13.92 2.21
N LEU A 185 19.41 13.03 1.91
CA LEU A 185 18.97 11.99 2.85
C LEU A 185 20.07 10.97 3.12
N ILE A 186 20.81 10.56 2.08
CA ILE A 186 21.94 9.64 2.21
C ILE A 186 23.07 10.29 3.00
N LYS A 187 23.43 11.55 2.75
CA LYS A 187 24.48 12.25 3.50
C LYS A 187 24.18 12.33 5.00
N HIS A 188 22.92 12.55 5.38
CA HIS A 188 22.50 12.49 6.79
C HIS A 188 22.58 11.05 7.35
N TYR A 189 22.38 10.05 6.50
CA TYR A 189 22.42 8.64 6.86
C TYR A 189 23.85 8.09 7.00
N GLU A 190 24.76 8.50 6.10
CA GLU A 190 26.16 8.07 6.01
C GLU A 190 27.01 8.50 7.21
N GLN A 191 26.56 9.49 7.98
CA GLN A 191 27.15 9.81 9.29
C GLN A 191 27.15 8.61 10.24
N ASN A 192 26.39 7.55 9.95
CA ASN A 192 26.26 6.35 10.78
C ASN A 192 26.67 5.02 10.09
N LEU A 193 26.76 4.95 8.75
CA LEU A 193 27.06 3.72 7.98
C LEU A 193 27.66 4.01 6.59
N ILE A 194 28.57 3.17 6.08
CA ILE A 194 29.08 3.26 4.70
C ILE A 194 28.02 2.71 3.74
N MET A 195 27.21 3.59 3.16
CA MET A 195 26.37 3.28 2.00
C MET A 195 26.98 3.99 0.79
N PRO A 196 27.11 3.35 -0.40
CA PRO A 196 27.57 4.09 -1.56
C PRO A 196 26.43 4.95 -2.12
N GLU A 197 26.44 6.27 -1.91
CA GLU A 197 25.49 7.23 -2.52
C GLU A 197 25.23 6.91 -4.01
N LEU A 198 26.32 6.66 -4.75
CA LEU A 198 26.29 6.36 -6.17
C LEU A 198 25.38 5.17 -6.51
N LYS A 199 25.31 4.14 -5.64
CA LYS A 199 24.45 2.98 -5.84
C LYS A 199 22.97 3.36 -5.78
N VAL A 200 22.57 4.20 -4.83
CA VAL A 200 21.16 4.61 -4.67
C VAL A 200 20.74 5.57 -5.78
N VAL A 201 21.63 6.47 -6.19
CA VAL A 201 21.37 7.37 -7.33
C VAL A 201 21.25 6.59 -8.63
N ASN A 202 22.11 5.60 -8.88
CA ASN A 202 21.99 4.74 -10.07
C ASN A 202 20.69 3.94 -10.06
N GLN A 203 20.34 3.34 -8.90
CA GLN A 203 19.07 2.64 -8.73
C GLN A 203 17.86 3.55 -9.01
N PHE A 204 17.94 4.82 -8.60
CA PHE A 204 16.92 5.81 -8.91
C PHE A 204 16.78 6.02 -10.42
N GLU A 205 17.88 6.22 -11.17
CA GLU A 205 17.80 6.44 -12.62
C GLU A 205 17.24 5.22 -13.37
N GLU A 206 17.55 4.00 -12.93
CA GLU A 206 16.93 2.78 -13.46
C GLU A 206 15.42 2.76 -13.19
N LEU A 207 15.02 2.99 -11.94
CA LEU A 207 13.61 2.98 -11.53
C LEU A 207 12.77 4.07 -12.17
N ARG A 208 13.39 5.19 -12.60
CA ARG A 208 12.68 6.24 -13.34
C ARG A 208 12.13 5.70 -14.66
N GLN A 209 12.85 4.83 -15.35
CA GLN A 209 12.37 4.25 -16.61
C GLN A 209 11.12 3.41 -16.37
N ASP A 210 11.08 2.63 -15.29
CA ASP A 210 9.90 1.84 -14.91
C ASP A 210 8.72 2.68 -14.43
N CYS A 211 8.99 3.80 -13.76
CA CYS A 211 7.96 4.67 -13.18
C CYS A 211 7.48 5.77 -14.15
N GLN A 212 8.11 5.96 -15.30
CA GLN A 212 7.68 6.92 -16.32
C GLN A 212 6.81 6.25 -17.39
N ALA A 213 6.21 7.07 -18.26
CA ALA A 213 5.35 6.59 -19.33
C ALA A 213 6.07 5.53 -20.19
N GLY A 214 5.41 4.37 -20.36
CA GLY A 214 5.97 3.21 -21.05
C GLY A 214 6.52 2.14 -20.11
N GLY A 215 6.96 2.51 -18.90
CA GLY A 215 7.48 1.57 -17.91
C GLY A 215 6.41 0.71 -17.23
N CYS A 216 6.78 -0.48 -16.77
CA CYS A 216 5.82 -1.45 -16.21
C CYS A 216 5.11 -0.92 -14.95
N ARG A 217 5.88 -0.29 -14.02
CA ARG A 217 5.29 0.28 -12.81
C ARG A 217 4.33 1.42 -13.11
N TYR A 218 4.61 2.21 -14.14
CA TYR A 218 3.70 3.27 -14.58
C TYR A 218 2.41 2.72 -15.20
N GLN A 219 2.51 1.71 -16.08
CA GLN A 219 1.32 1.07 -16.66
C GLN A 219 0.41 0.47 -15.57
N HIS A 220 1.00 0.05 -14.46
CA HIS A 220 0.30 -0.49 -13.30
C HIS A 220 0.42 0.42 -12.06
N PHE A 221 0.31 1.74 -12.24
CA PHE A 221 0.55 2.71 -11.16
C PHE A 221 -0.35 2.50 -9.93
N LEU A 222 -1.58 2.01 -10.11
CA LEU A 222 -2.47 1.66 -8.99
C LEU A 222 -1.93 0.51 -8.13
N THR A 223 -1.02 -0.30 -8.65
CA THR A 223 -0.35 -1.36 -7.88
C THR A 223 0.92 -0.86 -7.23
N TYR A 224 1.71 -0.05 -7.94
CA TYR A 224 3.09 0.26 -7.54
C TYR A 224 3.30 1.60 -6.86
N PHE A 225 2.46 2.59 -7.16
CA PHE A 225 2.62 3.93 -6.60
C PHE A 225 1.90 3.99 -5.26
N SER A 226 2.31 4.87 -4.36
CA SER A 226 1.56 5.09 -3.11
C SER A 226 0.20 5.69 -3.42
N GLY A 227 -0.86 5.04 -2.93
CA GLY A 227 -2.22 5.55 -3.02
C GLY A 227 -2.34 6.93 -2.36
N LYS A 228 -1.63 7.15 -1.24
CA LYS A 228 -1.55 8.49 -0.62
C LYS A 228 -0.90 9.51 -1.56
N ASP A 229 0.24 9.18 -2.17
CA ASP A 229 0.92 10.10 -3.09
C ASP A 229 0.07 10.41 -4.32
N LEU A 230 -0.65 9.41 -4.85
CA LEU A 230 -1.61 9.61 -5.94
C LEU A 230 -2.73 10.57 -5.51
N LEU A 231 -3.30 10.41 -4.32
CA LEU A 231 -4.31 11.34 -3.82
C LEU A 231 -3.80 12.77 -3.69
N TYR A 232 -2.58 12.95 -3.23
CA TYR A 232 -1.97 14.28 -3.08
C TYR A 232 -1.56 14.92 -4.40
N GLY A 233 -1.23 14.12 -5.41
CA GLY A 233 -1.03 14.59 -6.77
C GLY A 233 -2.33 15.00 -7.47
N MET A 234 -3.48 14.41 -7.10
CA MET A 234 -4.80 14.79 -7.63
C MET A 234 -5.61 15.74 -6.73
N ARG A 235 -5.00 16.34 -5.70
CA ARG A 235 -5.72 17.15 -4.69
C ARG A 235 -6.56 18.29 -5.27
N ASP A 236 -6.11 18.91 -6.36
CA ASP A 236 -6.82 20.02 -6.98
C ASP A 236 -8.04 19.52 -7.78
N GLN A 237 -7.94 18.34 -8.38
CA GLN A 237 -9.03 17.64 -9.05
C GLN A 237 -10.06 17.14 -8.04
N LEU A 238 -9.63 16.62 -6.88
CA LEU A 238 -10.54 16.22 -5.81
C LEU A 238 -11.42 17.39 -5.36
N ARG A 239 -10.88 18.61 -5.27
CA ARG A 239 -11.68 19.81 -4.96
C ARG A 239 -12.71 20.13 -6.03
N LYS A 240 -12.39 19.90 -7.30
CA LYS A 240 -13.34 20.05 -8.42
C LYS A 240 -14.43 18.99 -8.40
N PHE A 241 -14.17 17.86 -7.76
CA PHE A 241 -15.16 16.81 -7.49
C PHE A 241 -15.84 16.97 -6.12
N ASP A 242 -15.80 18.17 -5.53
CA ASP A 242 -16.41 18.51 -4.24
C ASP A 242 -15.83 17.77 -3.01
N PHE A 243 -14.59 17.28 -3.09
CA PHE A 243 -13.85 16.77 -1.94
C PHE A 243 -12.80 17.76 -1.46
N SER A 244 -12.94 18.24 -0.21
CA SER A 244 -12.04 19.25 0.35
C SER A 244 -10.59 18.78 0.56
N SER A 245 -10.37 17.46 0.72
CA SER A 245 -9.03 16.89 0.89
C SER A 245 -8.97 15.38 0.55
N PRO A 246 -7.77 14.83 0.29
CA PRO A 246 -7.51 13.39 0.24
C PRO A 246 -8.05 12.58 1.42
N VAL A 247 -8.02 13.14 2.63
CA VAL A 247 -8.53 12.49 3.85
C VAL A 247 -10.05 12.37 3.80
N VAL A 248 -10.73 13.46 3.44
CA VAL A 248 -12.19 13.48 3.33
C VAL A 248 -12.65 12.53 2.24
N PHE A 249 -11.98 12.51 1.08
CA PHE A 249 -12.28 11.58 0.00
C PHE A 249 -12.21 10.12 0.47
N ARG A 250 -11.07 9.68 1.03
CA ARG A 250 -10.92 8.32 1.58
C ARG A 250 -11.94 8.01 2.67
N GLY A 251 -12.22 8.97 3.55
CA GLY A 251 -13.22 8.81 4.61
C GLY A 251 -14.62 8.52 4.06
N GLN A 252 -15.02 9.19 2.97
CA GLN A 252 -16.29 8.92 2.30
C GLN A 252 -16.30 7.57 1.58
N ILE A 253 -15.19 7.17 0.95
CA ILE A 253 -15.08 5.82 0.33
C ILE A 253 -15.27 4.73 1.38
N ILE A 254 -14.57 4.82 2.52
CA ILE A 254 -14.69 3.79 3.57
C ILE A 254 -16.10 3.77 4.13
N LYS A 255 -16.70 4.94 4.37
CA LYS A 255 -18.08 5.00 4.84
C LYS A 255 -19.03 4.29 3.86
N GLY A 256 -18.88 4.53 2.56
CA GLY A 256 -19.65 3.84 1.52
C GLY A 256 -19.39 2.34 1.47
N ILE A 257 -18.15 1.89 1.74
CA ILE A 257 -17.82 0.46 1.88
C ILE A 257 -18.55 -0.15 3.10
N GLU A 258 -18.50 0.49 4.26
CA GLU A 258 -19.10 -0.01 5.51
C GLU A 258 -20.64 -0.02 5.47
N GLU A 259 -21.25 0.93 4.77
CA GLU A 259 -22.70 1.07 4.62
C GLU A 259 -23.27 0.29 3.41
N SER A 260 -22.42 -0.33 2.60
CA SER A 260 -22.83 -1.06 1.41
C SER A 260 -23.62 -2.33 1.76
N GLU A 261 -24.78 -2.50 1.12
CA GLU A 261 -25.54 -3.76 1.13
C GLU A 261 -24.99 -4.79 0.13
N GLU A 262 -24.20 -4.35 -0.86
CA GLU A 262 -23.54 -5.25 -1.80
C GLU A 262 -22.44 -6.07 -1.09
N PRO A 263 -22.16 -7.30 -1.56
CA PRO A 263 -21.01 -8.07 -1.10
C PRO A 263 -19.70 -7.39 -1.56
N VAL A 264 -19.16 -6.47 -0.75
CA VAL A 264 -17.98 -5.64 -1.06
C VAL A 264 -16.78 -6.45 -1.53
N TRP A 265 -16.59 -7.66 -0.99
CA TRP A 265 -15.51 -8.55 -1.40
C TRP A 265 -15.57 -8.97 -2.88
N THR A 266 -16.69 -8.79 -3.58
CA THR A 266 -16.83 -9.04 -5.03
C THR A 266 -16.40 -7.85 -5.89
N TRP A 267 -16.15 -6.68 -5.30
CA TRP A 267 -15.89 -5.46 -6.07
C TRP A 267 -14.56 -5.51 -6.82
N LEU A 268 -13.58 -6.24 -6.28
CA LEU A 268 -12.27 -6.45 -6.88
C LEU A 268 -11.90 -7.93 -6.85
N PRO A 269 -11.31 -8.49 -7.93
CA PRO A 269 -10.88 -9.89 -7.96
C PRO A 269 -9.93 -10.27 -6.82
N GLU A 270 -9.01 -9.37 -6.45
CA GLU A 270 -8.06 -9.62 -5.38
C GLU A 270 -8.74 -9.73 -4.00
N TRP A 271 -9.77 -8.91 -3.74
CA TRP A 271 -10.54 -8.98 -2.50
C TRP A 271 -11.33 -10.27 -2.41
N GLN A 272 -11.91 -10.72 -3.52
CA GLN A 272 -12.60 -12.00 -3.61
C GLN A 272 -11.62 -13.14 -3.34
N ARG A 273 -10.47 -13.15 -4.03
CA ARG A 273 -9.43 -14.16 -3.85
C ARG A 273 -8.94 -14.21 -2.40
N PHE A 274 -8.71 -13.05 -1.80
CA PHE A 274 -8.29 -12.98 -0.41
C PHE A 274 -9.35 -13.55 0.53
N ARG A 275 -10.64 -13.23 0.32
CA ARG A 275 -11.73 -13.80 1.10
C ARG A 275 -11.80 -15.32 0.95
N ASP A 276 -11.68 -15.84 -0.27
CA ASP A 276 -11.76 -17.28 -0.53
C ASP A 276 -10.66 -18.05 0.20
N ILE A 277 -9.43 -17.50 0.18
CA ILE A 277 -8.30 -18.02 0.97
C ILE A 277 -8.62 -18.04 2.46
N ILE A 278 -9.20 -16.96 3.00
CA ILE A 278 -9.55 -16.84 4.43
C ILE A 278 -10.67 -17.79 4.85
N VAL A 279 -11.68 -18.02 4.00
CA VAL A 279 -12.74 -19.00 4.24
C VAL A 279 -12.23 -20.43 4.04
N GLY A 280 -11.16 -20.59 3.24
CA GLY A 280 -10.59 -21.88 2.90
C GLY A 280 -11.38 -22.60 1.82
N THR A 281 -11.97 -21.83 0.88
CA THR A 281 -12.74 -22.31 -0.29
C THR A 281 -11.86 -22.52 -1.53
N ASP A 282 -10.54 -22.64 -1.39
CA ASP A 282 -9.67 -22.99 -2.51
C ASP A 282 -10.11 -24.34 -3.11
N SER A 283 -10.77 -24.23 -4.25
CA SER A 283 -11.02 -25.28 -5.20
C SER A 283 -9.69 -25.55 -5.91
N HIS A 284 -9.28 -26.82 -5.85
CA HIS A 284 -8.20 -27.52 -6.56
C HIS A 284 -7.25 -26.70 -7.45
#